data_AF-A0A1I4FWZ0-F1
#
_entry.id   AF-A0A1I4FWZ0-F1
#
_cell.length_a   1.000
_cell.length_b   1.000
_cell.length_c   1.000
_cell.angle_alpha   90.00
_cell.angle_beta   90.00
_cell.angle_gamma   90.00
#
_symmetry.space_group_name_H-M   'P 1'
#
loop_
_entity.id
_entity.type
_entity.pdbx_description
1 polymer ?
#
loop_
_entity_poly.entity_id
_entity_poly.type
_entity_poly.pdbx_seq_one_letter_code
_entity_poly.pdbx_strand_id
1 'polypeptide(L)'
;MRRAERVVLMPILARGAHVHPRDGGCFAEVAAALTTHCWTDHPACIPPVLAQLARGVNDRTSAEARTALAPLIPWAINGPRPTTDLTADAAVISLLTGQIPAEVLRAPVPEPLLRRLDRRPRPRHVLDRAGWRRAARRLVRAQLRAVTATLDGPDRDARLRALLVGAIDATRAAVGLGPLPEPGAPPEAGEQLVPVIADLASVDEVLELRVDPVLEDWPDWLRDPWSRRLSEMEARTAPDGEERPDGPAAVAAVAGVGHGGG
;
A
#
# COMPACT_ATOMS: atom_id res chain seq x y z
N MET A 1 -24.82 24.67 0.21
CA MET A 1 -23.39 25.05 0.08
C MET A 1 -22.73 24.05 -0.84
N ARG A 2 -22.25 24.47 -2.01
CA ARG A 2 -21.44 23.59 -2.88
C ARG A 2 -20.14 23.28 -2.14
N ARG A 3 -19.83 22.00 -1.93
CA ARG A 3 -18.55 21.55 -1.36
C ARG A 3 -17.42 22.20 -2.17
N ALA A 4 -16.40 22.70 -1.48
CA ALA A 4 -15.23 23.30 -2.12
C ALA A 4 -14.32 22.20 -2.67
N GLU A 5 -14.81 21.44 -3.64
CA GLU A 5 -13.98 20.57 -4.48
C GLU A 5 -12.93 21.45 -5.16
N ARG A 6 -11.66 21.14 -4.92
CA ARG A 6 -10.54 21.85 -5.54
C ARG A 6 -9.59 20.85 -6.16
N VAL A 7 -9.29 21.04 -7.43
CA VAL A 7 -8.15 20.37 -8.07
C VAL A 7 -6.88 20.93 -7.43
N VAL A 8 -6.03 20.03 -6.94
CA VAL A 8 -4.76 20.31 -6.27
C VAL A 8 -3.69 19.49 -6.98
N LEU A 9 -2.54 20.11 -7.25
CA LEU A 9 -1.34 19.39 -7.65
C LEU A 9 -0.65 18.86 -6.39
N MET A 10 -0.51 17.54 -6.31
CA MET A 10 0.11 16.84 -5.20
C MET A 10 1.51 16.37 -5.59
N PRO A 11 2.56 16.74 -4.84
CA PRO A 11 3.86 16.07 -4.89
C PRO A 11 3.71 14.57 -4.60
N ILE A 12 3.94 13.74 -5.62
CA ILE A 12 3.85 12.29 -5.47
C ILE A 12 5.02 11.81 -4.60
N LEU A 13 4.68 11.13 -3.50
CA LEU A 13 5.65 10.62 -2.54
C LEU A 13 6.53 11.69 -1.89
N ALA A 14 6.02 12.24 -0.79
CA ALA A 14 6.76 13.04 0.17
C ALA A 14 7.03 12.25 1.47
N ARG A 15 7.95 12.76 2.29
CA ARG A 15 8.36 12.14 3.55
C ARG A 15 7.42 12.58 4.69
N GLY A 16 7.03 11.62 5.53
CA GLY A 16 6.19 11.87 6.70
C GLY A 16 4.70 11.75 6.40
N ALA A 17 3.87 12.14 7.36
CA ALA A 17 2.42 12.18 7.21
C ALA A 17 1.98 13.62 6.90
N HIS A 18 0.98 13.77 6.06
CA HIS A 18 0.56 15.05 5.49
C HIS A 18 -0.89 15.34 5.85
N VAL A 19 -1.14 16.56 6.32
CA VAL A 19 -2.50 17.00 6.64
C VAL A 19 -3.31 17.25 5.36
N HIS A 20 -2.64 17.66 4.28
CA HIS A 20 -3.28 18.02 3.02
C HIS A 20 -2.42 17.57 1.81
N PRO A 21 -3.01 17.11 0.68
CA PRO A 21 -2.26 16.56 -0.46
C PRO A 21 -1.35 17.58 -1.16
N ARG A 22 -1.60 18.89 -0.99
CA ARG A 22 -0.68 19.94 -1.49
C ARG A 22 0.72 19.85 -0.84
N ASP A 23 0.80 19.33 0.38
CA ASP A 23 2.07 19.18 1.10
C ASP A 23 2.83 17.91 0.67
N GLY A 24 2.23 17.13 -0.24
CA GLY A 24 2.69 15.82 -0.68
C GLY A 24 1.84 14.69 -0.11
N GLY A 25 2.11 13.47 -0.57
CA GLY A 25 1.51 12.26 -0.01
C GLY A 25 2.56 11.20 0.23
N CYS A 26 2.52 10.47 1.35
CA CYS A 26 3.34 9.29 1.54
C CYS A 26 2.74 8.08 0.84
N PHE A 27 3.50 6.99 0.78
CA PHE A 27 3.07 5.72 0.18
C PHE A 27 1.68 5.26 0.64
N ALA A 28 1.41 5.40 1.93
CA ALA A 28 0.18 4.91 2.53
C ALA A 28 -1.03 5.83 2.29
N GLU A 29 -0.82 7.15 2.24
CA GLU A 29 -1.86 8.13 1.91
C GLU A 29 -2.31 8.00 0.47
N VAL A 30 -1.37 7.83 -0.46
CA VAL A 30 -1.67 7.59 -1.88
C VAL A 30 -2.43 6.26 -2.05
N ALA A 31 -2.06 5.22 -1.30
CA ALA A 31 -2.80 3.96 -1.30
C ALA A 31 -4.24 4.11 -0.76
N ALA A 32 -4.43 4.91 0.30
CA ALA A 32 -5.73 5.21 0.87
C ALA A 32 -6.60 5.96 -0.15
N ALA A 33 -6.05 6.98 -0.79
CA ALA A 33 -6.72 7.77 -1.83
C ALA A 33 -7.17 6.90 -3.01
N LEU A 34 -6.33 5.96 -3.46
CA LEU A 34 -6.67 5.04 -4.55
C LEU A 34 -7.82 4.07 -4.24
N THR A 35 -8.08 3.78 -2.96
CA THR A 35 -8.96 2.66 -2.56
C THR A 35 -10.21 3.08 -1.82
N THR A 36 -10.07 3.97 -0.85
CA THR A 36 -11.18 4.42 -0.01
C THR A 36 -11.45 5.91 -0.18
N HIS A 37 -10.60 6.63 -0.93
CA HIS A 37 -10.64 8.08 -1.10
C HIS A 37 -10.45 8.86 0.22
N CYS A 38 -10.04 8.16 1.29
CA CYS A 38 -9.73 8.77 2.58
C CYS A 38 -8.27 9.24 2.58
N TRP A 39 -7.99 10.41 3.15
CA TRP A 39 -6.61 10.87 3.34
C TRP A 39 -6.05 10.42 4.69
N THR A 40 -5.31 9.30 4.70
CA THR A 40 -4.69 8.78 5.92
C THR A 40 -3.41 8.01 5.64
N ASP A 41 -2.41 8.19 6.50
CA ASP A 41 -1.20 7.37 6.46
C ASP A 41 -1.42 5.98 7.06
N HIS A 42 -2.54 5.69 7.73
CA HIS A 42 -2.87 4.38 8.32
C HIS A 42 -4.02 3.67 7.57
N PRO A 43 -3.89 3.39 6.26
CA PRO A 43 -4.96 2.81 5.48
C PRO A 43 -5.32 1.41 5.97
N ALA A 44 -6.61 1.11 5.95
CA ALA A 44 -7.10 -0.25 6.14
C ALA A 44 -6.76 -1.17 4.96
N CYS A 45 -6.42 -0.59 3.80
CA CYS A 45 -6.25 -1.33 2.56
C CYS A 45 -4.90 -2.03 2.40
N ILE A 46 -3.93 -1.71 3.26
CA ILE A 46 -2.62 -2.36 3.32
C ILE A 46 -2.50 -3.13 4.65
N PRO A 47 -1.99 -4.37 4.65
CA PRO A 47 -1.67 -5.09 5.89
C PRO A 47 -0.80 -4.25 6.84
N PRO A 48 -1.12 -4.15 8.14
CA PRO A 48 -0.49 -3.18 9.04
C PRO A 48 1.03 -3.24 9.14
N VAL A 49 1.63 -4.44 9.09
CA VAL A 49 3.09 -4.56 9.13
C VAL A 49 3.72 -4.11 7.81
N LEU A 50 3.09 -4.43 6.67
CA LEU A 50 3.51 -3.96 5.35
C LEU A 50 3.36 -2.43 5.23
N ALA A 51 2.25 -1.86 5.70
CA ALA A 51 2.01 -0.42 5.69
C ALA A 51 3.10 0.34 6.47
N GLN A 52 3.47 -0.19 7.63
CA GLN A 52 4.56 0.39 8.42
C GLN A 52 5.91 0.31 7.70
N LEU A 53 6.22 -0.84 7.08
CA LEU A 53 7.44 -1.00 6.31
C LEU A 53 7.48 -0.03 5.14
N ALA A 54 6.38 0.09 4.38
CA ALA A 54 6.25 0.97 3.24
C ALA A 54 6.47 2.44 3.60
N ARG A 55 5.82 2.94 4.67
CA ARG A 55 6.09 4.30 5.19
C ARG A 55 7.54 4.47 5.62
N GLY A 56 8.09 3.47 6.31
CA GLY A 56 9.46 3.51 6.78
C GLY A 56 10.51 3.52 5.65
N VAL A 57 10.25 2.81 4.55
CA VAL A 57 11.02 2.83 3.30
C VAL A 57 10.87 4.18 2.61
N ASN A 58 9.64 4.66 2.42
CA ASN A 58 9.33 5.98 1.85
C ASN A 58 10.13 7.10 2.54
N ASP A 59 10.09 7.14 3.87
CA ASP A 59 10.71 8.20 4.66
C ASP A 59 12.25 8.16 4.67
N ARG A 60 12.84 7.00 4.34
CA ARG A 60 14.30 6.78 4.32
C ARG A 60 14.90 6.81 2.93
N THR A 61 14.06 6.71 1.90
CA THR A 61 14.48 6.84 0.50
C THR A 61 14.81 8.32 0.23
N SER A 62 15.89 8.57 -0.52
CA SER A 62 16.26 9.91 -0.98
C SER A 62 15.12 10.61 -1.72
N ALA A 63 15.16 11.95 -1.83
CA ALA A 63 14.12 12.68 -2.55
C ALA A 63 14.08 12.30 -4.03
N GLU A 64 15.25 12.09 -4.60
CA GLU A 64 15.49 11.79 -6.01
C GLU A 64 14.93 10.41 -6.39
N ALA A 65 15.04 9.42 -5.49
CA ALA A 65 14.60 8.05 -5.74
C ALA A 65 13.17 7.74 -5.26
N ARG A 66 12.54 8.62 -4.46
CA ARG A 66 11.28 8.28 -3.79
C ARG A 66 10.13 8.01 -4.75
N THR A 67 10.04 8.79 -5.82
CA THR A 67 9.01 8.64 -6.87
C THR A 67 9.01 7.23 -7.47
N ALA A 68 10.16 6.57 -7.55
CA ALA A 68 10.28 5.19 -8.04
C ALA A 68 9.57 4.15 -7.15
N LEU A 69 9.16 4.51 -5.94
CA LEU A 69 8.32 3.65 -5.08
C LEU A 69 6.85 3.68 -5.47
N ALA A 70 6.37 4.74 -6.14
CA ALA A 70 4.95 4.93 -6.42
C ALA A 70 4.32 3.81 -7.28
N PRO A 71 4.98 3.26 -8.32
CA PRO A 71 4.49 2.09 -9.05
C PRO A 71 4.25 0.83 -8.19
N LEU A 72 4.83 0.76 -6.98
CA LEU A 72 4.62 -0.36 -6.06
C LEU A 72 3.33 -0.24 -5.24
N ILE A 73 2.74 0.96 -5.16
CA ILE A 73 1.58 1.25 -4.30
C ILE A 73 0.40 0.32 -4.61
N PRO A 74 -0.01 0.12 -5.88
CA PRO A 74 -1.11 -0.79 -6.20
C PRO A 74 -0.89 -2.20 -5.65
N TRP A 75 0.34 -2.70 -5.71
CA TRP A 75 0.66 -4.07 -5.35
C TRP A 75 0.67 -4.33 -3.84
N ALA A 76 0.79 -3.28 -3.01
CA ALA A 76 0.69 -3.39 -1.56
C ALA A 76 -0.77 -3.43 -1.05
N ILE A 77 -1.75 -3.11 -1.90
CA ILE A 77 -3.17 -3.06 -1.56
C ILE A 77 -3.76 -4.48 -1.59
N ASN A 78 -4.42 -4.88 -0.50
CA ASN A 78 -5.03 -6.21 -0.33
C ASN A 78 -6.56 -6.20 -0.25
N GLY A 79 -7.20 -5.04 -0.41
CA GLY A 79 -8.64 -4.86 -0.35
C GLY A 79 -9.01 -3.58 0.40
N PRO A 80 -10.25 -3.08 0.37
CA PRO A 80 -10.60 -1.77 0.95
C PRO A 80 -10.81 -1.80 2.48
N ARG A 81 -10.80 -2.99 3.11
CA ARG A 81 -11.20 -3.17 4.51
C ARG A 81 -10.09 -3.86 5.31
N PRO A 82 -9.99 -3.57 6.62
CA PRO A 82 -8.96 -4.18 7.45
C PRO A 82 -9.29 -5.65 7.67
N THR A 83 -8.37 -6.52 7.30
CA THR A 83 -8.48 -7.95 7.62
C THR A 83 -8.06 -8.23 9.07
N THR A 84 -8.70 -9.22 9.69
CA THR A 84 -8.25 -9.78 10.99
C THR A 84 -7.27 -10.94 10.82
N ASP A 85 -7.09 -11.40 9.58
CA ASP A 85 -6.10 -12.38 9.20
C ASP A 85 -4.69 -11.79 9.33
N LEU A 86 -3.79 -12.55 9.97
CA LEU A 86 -2.40 -12.16 10.19
C LEU A 86 -1.45 -12.82 9.19
N THR A 87 -1.96 -13.53 8.18
CA THR A 87 -1.16 -14.23 7.17
C THR A 87 -0.18 -13.28 6.46
N ALA A 88 -0.64 -12.10 6.03
CA ALA A 88 0.23 -11.09 5.43
C ALA A 88 1.24 -10.51 6.44
N ASP A 89 0.81 -10.23 7.67
CA ASP A 89 1.71 -9.74 8.74
C ASP A 89 2.81 -10.76 9.03
N ALA A 90 2.47 -12.05 9.10
CA ALA A 90 3.41 -13.15 9.32
C ALA A 90 4.39 -13.30 8.16
N ALA A 91 3.93 -13.18 6.91
CA ALA A 91 4.78 -13.27 5.73
C ALA A 91 5.88 -12.18 5.72
N VAL A 92 5.51 -10.93 6.04
CA VAL A 92 6.49 -9.84 6.16
C VAL A 92 7.47 -10.12 7.30
N ILE A 93 6.99 -10.57 8.45
CA ILE A 93 7.88 -10.90 9.58
C ILE A 93 8.87 -11.99 9.21
N SER A 94 8.41 -13.08 8.59
CA SER A 94 9.26 -14.19 8.14
C SER A 94 10.36 -13.72 7.18
N LEU A 95 10.02 -12.88 6.20
CA LEU A 95 11.01 -12.24 5.30
C LEU A 95 12.04 -11.44 6.11
N LEU A 96 11.57 -10.55 6.98
CA LEU A 96 12.44 -9.68 7.76
C LEU A 96 13.34 -10.44 8.74
N THR A 97 12.89 -11.58 9.28
CA THR A 97 13.73 -12.44 10.12
C THR A 97 14.75 -13.22 9.31
N GLY A 98 14.38 -13.69 8.11
CA GLY A 98 15.29 -14.42 7.22
C GLY A 98 16.43 -13.57 6.65
N GLN A 99 16.28 -12.23 6.68
CA GLN A 99 17.31 -11.28 6.24
C GLN A 99 18.28 -10.85 7.35
N ILE A 100 18.10 -11.29 8.59
CA ILE A 100 19.09 -11.06 9.65
C ILE A 100 20.27 -12.00 9.38
N PRO A 101 21.50 -11.50 9.14
CA PRO A 101 22.67 -12.37 9.08
C PRO A 101 22.75 -13.18 10.37
N ALA A 102 22.99 -14.50 10.28
CA ALA A 102 23.02 -15.38 11.46
C ALA A 102 23.94 -14.86 12.59
N GLU A 103 24.96 -14.07 12.22
CA GLU A 103 25.93 -13.43 13.11
C GLU A 103 25.37 -12.26 13.94
N VAL A 104 24.30 -11.61 13.47
CA VAL A 104 23.63 -10.48 14.17
C VAL A 104 22.59 -10.99 15.18
N LEU A 105 22.24 -12.29 15.18
CA LEU A 105 21.50 -12.96 16.25
C LEU A 105 22.33 -13.12 17.56
N ARG A 106 23.18 -12.15 17.90
CA ARG A 106 23.85 -12.04 19.21
C ARG A 106 22.99 -11.42 20.30
N ALA A 107 21.75 -11.02 19.99
CA ALA A 107 20.72 -10.90 21.00
C ALA A 107 19.78 -12.10 20.82
N PRO A 108 19.47 -12.87 21.88
CA PRO A 108 18.58 -14.01 21.75
C PRO A 108 17.23 -13.49 21.25
N VAL A 109 16.89 -13.76 20.00
CA VAL A 109 15.48 -13.79 19.61
C VAL A 109 14.88 -14.84 20.53
N PRO A 110 13.90 -14.51 21.38
CA PRO A 110 13.38 -15.47 22.33
C PRO A 110 12.95 -16.70 21.54
N GLU A 111 13.57 -17.84 21.84
CA GLU A 111 13.24 -19.16 21.30
C GLU A 111 11.71 -19.43 21.22
N PRO A 112 10.86 -18.92 22.15
CA PRO A 112 9.41 -19.01 22.02
C PRO A 112 8.80 -18.23 20.84
N LEU A 113 9.42 -17.15 20.37
CA LEU A 113 8.97 -16.34 19.23
C LEU A 113 9.25 -17.06 17.91
N LEU A 114 10.42 -17.68 17.75
CA LEU A 114 10.77 -18.48 16.58
C LEU A 114 9.88 -19.73 16.48
N ARG A 115 9.68 -20.47 17.58
CA ARG A 115 8.73 -21.61 17.61
C ARG A 115 7.26 -21.21 17.39
N ARG A 116 6.90 -19.94 17.63
CA ARG A 116 5.57 -19.39 17.30
C ARG A 116 5.45 -18.99 15.83
N LEU A 117 6.55 -18.61 15.18
CA LEU A 117 6.62 -18.29 13.75
C LEU A 117 6.66 -19.56 12.89
N ASP A 118 7.35 -20.62 13.31
CA ASP A 118 7.40 -21.91 12.62
C ASP A 118 6.07 -22.68 12.69
N ARG A 119 5.25 -22.40 13.69
CA ARG A 119 3.89 -22.94 13.78
C ARG A 119 2.99 -22.07 12.91
N ARG A 120 2.56 -22.61 11.75
CA ARG A 120 1.43 -22.03 10.99
C ARG A 120 0.36 -21.56 11.99
N PRO A 121 0.01 -20.27 12.01
CA PRO A 121 -0.83 -19.73 13.07
C PRO A 121 -2.18 -20.45 13.06
N ARG A 122 -2.45 -21.26 14.08
CA ARG A 122 -3.79 -21.81 14.29
C ARG A 122 -4.68 -20.68 14.84
N PRO A 123 -5.88 -20.46 14.28
CA PRO A 123 -6.68 -19.25 14.51
C PRO A 123 -7.08 -18.93 15.96
N ARG A 124 -6.83 -19.83 16.93
CA ARG A 124 -7.38 -19.76 18.29
C ARG A 124 -6.41 -19.24 19.37
N HIS A 125 -5.13 -18.94 19.08
CA HIS A 125 -4.14 -18.55 20.11
C HIS A 125 -3.36 -17.24 19.84
N VAL A 126 -3.92 -16.29 19.09
CA VAL A 126 -3.38 -14.92 19.07
C VAL A 126 -4.01 -14.10 20.20
N LEU A 127 -3.64 -14.41 21.46
CA LEU A 127 -4.18 -13.72 22.63
C LEU A 127 -3.58 -12.32 22.89
N ASP A 128 -2.63 -11.85 22.08
CA ASP A 128 -2.24 -10.43 22.09
C ASP A 128 -1.85 -9.94 20.68
N ARG A 129 -2.86 -9.67 19.84
CA ARG A 129 -2.65 -9.04 18.51
C ARG A 129 -1.89 -7.71 18.63
N ALA A 130 -2.11 -6.97 19.73
CA ALA A 130 -1.41 -5.71 19.96
C ALA A 130 0.08 -5.95 20.26
N GLY A 131 0.40 -6.95 21.09
CA GLY A 131 1.76 -7.41 21.37
C GLY A 131 2.49 -7.89 20.12
N TRP A 132 1.80 -8.69 19.29
CA TRP A 132 2.32 -9.12 18.00
C TRP A 132 2.68 -7.93 17.11
N ARG A 133 1.74 -7.00 16.91
CA ARG A 133 1.97 -5.78 16.12
C ARG A 133 3.07 -4.90 16.71
N ARG A 134 3.20 -4.81 18.03
CA ARG A 134 4.31 -4.11 18.70
C ARG A 134 5.66 -4.76 18.39
N ALA A 135 5.76 -6.08 18.44
CA ALA A 135 6.98 -6.81 18.12
C ALA A 135 7.36 -6.64 16.64
N ALA A 136 6.39 -6.82 15.73
CA ALA A 136 6.56 -6.58 14.29
C ALA A 136 7.05 -5.14 14.02
N ARG A 137 6.46 -4.15 14.72
CA ARG A 137 6.89 -2.75 14.62
C ARG A 137 8.34 -2.53 14.98
N ARG A 138 8.85 -3.21 16.01
CA ARG A 138 10.25 -3.14 16.41
C ARG A 138 11.16 -3.77 15.38
N LEU A 139 10.78 -4.93 14.83
CA LEU A 139 11.53 -5.64 13.79
C LEU A 139 11.68 -4.78 12.52
N VAL A 140 10.56 -4.24 12.01
CA VAL A 140 10.56 -3.32 10.85
C VAL A 140 11.53 -2.15 11.08
N ARG A 141 11.45 -1.49 12.25
CA ARG A 141 12.35 -0.37 12.58
C ARG A 141 13.82 -0.81 12.66
N ALA A 142 14.10 -2.01 13.18
CA ALA A 142 15.45 -2.54 13.26
C ALA A 142 16.04 -2.81 11.87
N GLN A 143 15.26 -3.46 10.99
CA GLN A 143 15.69 -3.76 9.62
C GLN A 143 15.94 -2.50 8.80
N LEU A 144 15.02 -1.53 8.88
CA LEU A 144 15.21 -0.24 8.20
C LEU A 144 16.46 0.48 8.69
N ARG A 145 16.72 0.47 10.01
CA ARG A 145 17.95 1.06 10.56
C ARG A 145 19.20 0.34 10.08
N ALA A 146 19.18 -0.99 10.03
CA ALA A 146 20.32 -1.78 9.55
C ALA A 146 20.68 -1.45 8.10
N VAL A 147 19.68 -1.37 7.21
CA VAL A 147 19.89 -0.96 5.81
C VAL A 147 20.46 0.46 5.73
N THR A 148 19.89 1.42 6.45
CA THR A 148 20.33 2.83 6.38
C THR A 148 21.65 3.12 7.09
N ALA A 149 22.10 2.24 7.98
CA ALA A 149 23.37 2.41 8.70
C ALA A 149 24.57 1.85 7.94
N THR A 150 24.33 0.98 6.96
CA THR A 150 25.38 0.20 6.28
C THR A 150 25.61 0.62 4.83
N LEU A 151 24.72 1.44 4.27
CA LEU A 151 24.72 1.85 2.87
C LEU A 151 24.44 3.35 2.76
N ASP A 152 25.08 3.98 1.78
CA ASP A 152 24.87 5.38 1.43
C ASP A 152 24.34 5.50 -0.01
N GLY A 153 23.77 6.66 -0.31
CA GLY A 153 23.41 7.05 -1.68
C GLY A 153 22.51 6.04 -2.42
N PRO A 154 22.75 5.78 -3.72
CA PRO A 154 21.90 4.94 -4.57
C PRO A 154 21.75 3.48 -4.08
N ASP A 155 22.80 2.90 -3.49
CA ASP A 155 22.77 1.50 -3.00
C ASP A 155 21.80 1.35 -1.83
N ARG A 156 21.75 2.36 -0.95
CA ARG A 156 20.79 2.42 0.15
C ARG A 156 19.36 2.45 -0.37
N ASP A 157 19.06 3.31 -1.35
CA ASP A 157 17.72 3.45 -1.92
C ASP A 157 17.31 2.17 -2.67
N ALA A 158 18.23 1.58 -3.44
CA ALA A 158 18.02 0.29 -4.10
C ALA A 158 17.71 -0.82 -3.09
N ARG A 159 18.44 -0.88 -1.96
CA ARG A 159 18.21 -1.88 -0.91
C ARG A 159 16.89 -1.66 -0.17
N LEU A 160 16.52 -0.42 0.12
CA LEU A 160 15.21 -0.08 0.70
C LEU A 160 14.06 -0.45 -0.23
N ARG A 161 14.21 -0.16 -1.53
CA ARG A 161 13.24 -0.57 -2.56
C ARG A 161 13.13 -2.09 -2.63
N ALA A 162 14.25 -2.82 -2.70
CA ALA A 162 14.26 -4.28 -2.75
C ALA A 162 13.61 -4.91 -1.51
N LEU A 163 13.81 -4.31 -0.32
CA LEU A 163 13.15 -4.72 0.91
C LEU A 163 11.63 -4.59 0.81
N LEU A 164 11.13 -3.48 0.25
CA LEU A 164 9.70 -3.28 0.04
C LEU A 164 9.11 -4.25 -0.99
N VAL A 165 9.80 -4.44 -2.12
CA VAL A 165 9.40 -5.41 -3.17
C VAL A 165 9.29 -6.81 -2.57
N GLY A 166 10.31 -7.29 -1.88
CA GLY A 166 10.29 -8.62 -1.25
C GLY A 166 9.19 -8.77 -0.20
N ALA A 167 8.84 -7.70 0.52
CA ALA A 167 7.71 -7.74 1.46
C ALA A 167 6.36 -7.80 0.75
N ILE A 168 6.18 -7.04 -0.34
CA ILE A 168 4.97 -7.13 -1.16
C ILE A 168 4.85 -8.54 -1.77
N ASP A 169 5.91 -9.08 -2.35
CA ASP A 169 5.95 -10.45 -2.89
C ASP A 169 5.60 -11.49 -1.83
N ALA A 170 6.18 -11.39 -0.64
CA ALA A 170 5.86 -12.30 0.46
C ALA A 170 4.37 -12.25 0.84
N THR A 171 3.78 -11.04 0.89
CA THR A 171 2.33 -10.92 1.17
C THR A 171 1.45 -11.47 0.05
N ARG A 172 1.86 -11.29 -1.22
CA ARG A 172 1.16 -11.84 -2.39
C ARG A 172 1.20 -13.37 -2.39
N ALA A 173 2.38 -13.95 -2.21
CA ALA A 173 2.57 -15.40 -2.14
C ALA A 173 1.73 -16.04 -1.02
N ALA A 174 1.60 -15.35 0.13
CA ALA A 174 0.83 -15.85 1.26
C ALA A 174 -0.68 -15.99 0.98
N VAL A 175 -1.20 -15.32 -0.05
CA VAL A 175 -2.59 -15.44 -0.52
C VAL A 175 -2.70 -16.12 -1.90
N GLY A 176 -1.64 -16.81 -2.33
CA GLY A 176 -1.60 -17.58 -3.58
C GLY A 176 -1.42 -16.73 -4.84
N LEU A 177 -1.01 -15.47 -4.72
CA LEU A 177 -0.72 -14.61 -5.86
C LEU A 177 0.75 -14.75 -6.30
N GLY A 178 0.98 -14.57 -7.60
CA GLY A 178 2.33 -14.52 -8.17
C GLY A 178 3.12 -13.29 -7.70
N PRO A 179 4.43 -13.24 -7.99
CA PRO A 179 5.26 -12.08 -7.65
C PRO A 179 4.79 -10.80 -8.35
N LEU A 180 5.36 -9.65 -7.97
CA LEU A 180 5.13 -8.41 -8.70
C LEU A 180 5.46 -8.63 -10.19
N PRO A 181 4.63 -8.11 -11.10
CA PRO A 181 5.01 -8.07 -12.50
C PRO A 181 6.26 -7.20 -12.66
N GLU A 182 7.06 -7.51 -13.68
CA GLU A 182 8.24 -6.71 -14.02
C GLU A 182 7.86 -5.21 -14.08
N PRO A 183 8.65 -4.34 -13.41
CA PRO A 183 8.37 -2.93 -13.43
C PRO A 183 8.43 -2.43 -14.87
N GLY A 184 7.47 -1.58 -15.25
CA GLY A 184 7.59 -0.79 -16.47
C GLY A 184 8.79 0.16 -16.38
N ALA A 185 8.98 0.98 -17.42
CA ALA A 185 10.02 2.02 -17.40
C ALA A 185 9.93 2.81 -16.08
N PRO A 186 11.04 2.95 -15.34
CA PRO A 186 11.03 3.67 -14.07
C PRO A 186 10.61 5.13 -14.31
N PRO A 187 9.90 5.76 -13.36
CA PRO A 187 9.63 7.18 -13.46
C PRO A 187 10.94 7.97 -13.51
N GLU A 188 10.93 9.13 -14.15
CA GLU A 188 12.04 10.06 -14.08
C GLU A 188 12.36 10.40 -12.62
N ALA A 189 13.65 10.54 -12.32
CA ALA A 189 14.10 10.93 -10.99
C ALA A 189 13.61 12.35 -10.67
N GLY A 190 13.31 12.58 -9.39
CA GLY A 190 12.86 13.88 -8.89
C GLY A 190 11.38 13.95 -8.57
N GLU A 191 10.96 15.14 -8.13
CA GLU A 191 9.60 15.42 -7.69
C GLU A 191 8.66 15.47 -8.90
N GLN A 192 7.57 14.72 -8.82
CA GLN A 192 6.53 14.69 -9.83
C GLN A 192 5.21 15.15 -9.20
N LEU A 193 4.43 15.94 -9.92
CA LEU A 193 3.14 16.43 -9.45
C LEU A 193 2.02 15.64 -10.14
N VAL A 194 1.05 15.16 -9.37
CA VAL A 194 -0.16 14.52 -9.91
C VAL A 194 -1.40 15.27 -9.47
N PRO A 195 -2.40 15.46 -10.35
CA PRO A 195 -3.65 16.11 -9.98
C PRO A 195 -4.52 15.20 -9.11
N VAL A 196 -5.09 15.79 -8.06
CA VAL A 196 -6.11 15.17 -7.21
C VAL A 196 -7.23 16.18 -6.95
N ILE A 197 -8.44 15.69 -6.70
CA ILE A 197 -9.54 16.49 -6.17
C ILE A 197 -9.52 16.33 -4.66
N ALA A 198 -9.44 17.43 -3.93
CA ALA A 198 -9.51 17.42 -2.47
C ALA A 198 -10.79 18.12 -2.01
N ASP A 199 -11.54 17.46 -1.12
CA ASP A 199 -12.73 18.03 -0.48
C ASP A 199 -12.86 17.60 0.98
N LEU A 200 -13.47 18.45 1.79
CA LEU A 200 -13.81 18.12 3.17
C LEU A 200 -15.21 17.49 3.21
N ALA A 201 -15.25 16.26 3.68
CA ALA A 201 -16.48 15.54 3.99
C ALA A 201 -16.79 15.60 5.49
N SER A 202 -18.07 15.61 5.84
CA SER A 202 -18.52 15.37 7.21
C SER A 202 -19.12 13.96 7.22
N VAL A 203 -18.55 13.09 8.03
CA VAL A 203 -18.98 11.70 8.23
C VAL A 203 -19.17 11.51 9.73
N ASP A 204 -20.39 11.19 10.16
CA ASP A 204 -20.73 11.00 11.58
C ASP A 204 -20.21 12.14 12.49
N GLU A 205 -20.40 13.39 12.05
CA GLU A 205 -19.96 14.62 12.74
C GLU A 205 -18.44 14.84 12.80
N VAL A 206 -17.64 13.97 12.18
CA VAL A 206 -16.19 14.14 12.02
C VAL A 206 -15.89 14.71 10.63
N LEU A 207 -15.07 15.76 10.58
CA LEU A 207 -14.53 16.26 9.33
C LEU A 207 -13.40 15.34 8.85
N GLU A 208 -13.56 14.75 7.67
CA GLU A 208 -12.59 13.91 7.00
C GLU A 208 -12.17 14.56 5.68
N LEU A 209 -10.87 14.60 5.42
CA LEU A 209 -10.33 15.03 4.13
C LEU A 209 -10.42 13.85 3.16
N ARG A 210 -11.19 14.04 2.08
CA ARG A 210 -11.25 13.13 0.96
C ARG A 210 -10.32 13.59 -0.15
N VAL A 211 -9.67 12.62 -0.78
CA VAL A 211 -8.75 12.84 -1.89
C VAL A 211 -9.05 11.84 -2.98
N ASP A 212 -9.52 12.35 -4.11
CA ASP A 212 -9.88 11.60 -5.30
C ASP A 212 -8.79 11.74 -6.38
N PRO A 213 -8.11 10.65 -6.77
CA PRO A 213 -7.18 10.67 -7.89
C PRO A 213 -7.85 11.07 -9.20
N VAL A 214 -7.28 12.03 -9.95
CA VAL A 214 -7.68 12.30 -11.34
C VAL A 214 -6.92 11.35 -12.25
N LEU A 215 -7.31 10.07 -12.25
CA LEU A 215 -6.54 8.97 -12.84
C LEU A 215 -6.23 9.15 -14.33
N GLU A 216 -7.08 9.84 -15.08
CA GLU A 216 -6.87 10.12 -16.51
C GLU A 216 -5.65 11.02 -16.77
N ASP A 217 -5.33 11.88 -15.79
CA ASP A 217 -4.21 12.81 -15.84
C ASP A 217 -2.98 12.28 -15.07
N TRP A 218 -3.06 11.06 -14.52
CA TRP A 218 -1.92 10.43 -13.87
C TRP A 218 -0.98 9.78 -14.89
N PRO A 219 0.34 9.82 -14.67
CA PRO A 219 1.29 9.16 -15.55
C PRO A 219 1.05 7.65 -15.67
N ASP A 220 1.32 7.10 -16.86
CA ASP A 220 1.11 5.68 -17.19
C ASP A 220 1.83 4.73 -16.23
N TRP A 221 3.04 5.10 -15.79
CA TRP A 221 3.82 4.31 -14.84
C TRP A 221 3.15 4.17 -13.46
N LEU A 222 2.14 4.99 -13.14
CA LEU A 222 1.31 4.88 -11.94
C LEU A 222 -0.10 4.35 -12.24
N ARG A 223 -0.69 4.81 -13.35
CA ARG A 223 -2.02 4.43 -13.82
C ARG A 223 -2.09 2.95 -14.21
N ASP A 224 -1.13 2.44 -14.98
CA ASP A 224 -1.16 1.07 -15.49
C ASP A 224 -1.01 0.01 -14.38
N PRO A 225 -0.09 0.15 -13.40
CA PRO A 225 -0.05 -0.75 -12.26
C PRO A 225 -1.37 -0.76 -11.46
N TRP A 226 -2.03 0.39 -11.32
CA TRP A 226 -3.32 0.48 -10.63
C TRP A 226 -4.42 -0.25 -11.41
N SER A 227 -4.56 0.01 -12.70
CA SER A 227 -5.54 -0.68 -13.55
C SER A 227 -5.36 -2.20 -13.52
N ARG A 228 -4.10 -2.69 -13.63
CA ARG A 228 -3.81 -4.13 -13.52
C ARG A 228 -4.18 -4.70 -12.16
N ARG A 229 -3.88 -3.97 -11.08
CA ARG A 229 -4.23 -4.41 -9.73
C ARG A 229 -5.75 -4.52 -9.55
N LEU A 230 -6.50 -3.53 -10.04
CA LEU A 230 -7.94 -3.50 -9.95
C LEU A 230 -8.56 -4.72 -10.66
N SER A 231 -8.10 -5.03 -11.87
CA SER A 231 -8.54 -6.24 -12.59
C SER A 231 -8.20 -7.54 -11.83
N GLU A 232 -7.02 -7.65 -11.21
CA GLU A 232 -6.66 -8.81 -10.38
C GLU A 232 -7.57 -8.94 -9.14
N MET A 233 -7.98 -7.81 -8.55
CA MET A 233 -8.90 -7.80 -7.40
C MET A 233 -10.32 -8.18 -7.81
N GLU A 234 -10.83 -7.62 -8.92
CA GLU A 234 -12.16 -7.90 -9.46
C GLU A 234 -12.32 -9.39 -9.82
N ALA A 235 -11.31 -9.97 -10.47
CA ALA A 235 -11.29 -11.39 -10.84
C ALA A 235 -11.39 -12.34 -9.63
N ARG A 236 -10.90 -11.92 -8.46
CA ARG A 236 -10.97 -12.72 -7.22
C ARG A 236 -12.27 -12.56 -6.45
N THR A 237 -13.01 -11.49 -6.70
CA THR A 237 -14.33 -11.24 -6.11
C THR A 237 -15.48 -11.78 -6.95
N ALA A 238 -15.22 -12.17 -8.20
CA ALA A 238 -16.21 -12.84 -9.02
C ALA A 238 -16.62 -14.18 -8.37
N PRO A 239 -17.92 -14.47 -8.20
CA PRO A 239 -18.36 -15.73 -7.65
C PRO A 239 -17.90 -16.89 -8.54
N ASP A 240 -17.36 -17.94 -7.94
CA ASP A 240 -16.95 -19.17 -8.63
C ASP A 240 -18.16 -19.76 -9.38
N GLY A 241 -18.16 -19.65 -10.71
CA GLY A 241 -19.00 -20.44 -11.61
C GLY A 241 -20.37 -19.88 -11.95
N GLU A 242 -20.42 -18.94 -12.89
CA GLU A 242 -21.46 -18.96 -13.94
C GLU A 242 -20.73 -18.83 -15.28
N GLU A 243 -20.93 -19.83 -16.15
CA GLU A 243 -20.49 -19.82 -17.54
C GLU A 243 -20.94 -18.51 -18.20
N ARG A 244 -19.97 -17.71 -18.62
CA ARG A 244 -20.20 -16.45 -19.33
C ARG A 244 -20.78 -16.79 -20.71
N PRO A 245 -21.99 -16.36 -21.07
CA PRO A 245 -22.43 -16.47 -22.45
C PRO A 245 -21.61 -15.49 -23.31
N ASP A 246 -21.17 -15.97 -24.46
CA ASP A 246 -20.46 -15.22 -25.48
C ASP A 246 -21.19 -13.93 -25.88
N GLY A 247 -20.43 -12.83 -25.95
CA GLY A 247 -20.75 -11.71 -26.84
C GLY A 247 -20.94 -10.32 -26.19
N PRO A 248 -20.66 -9.23 -26.93
CA PRO A 248 -20.23 -7.95 -26.36
C PRO A 248 -21.34 -6.88 -26.34
N ALA A 249 -21.41 -6.10 -25.26
CA ALA A 249 -21.98 -4.73 -25.08
C ALA A 249 -22.40 -4.58 -23.59
N ALA A 250 -22.24 -3.48 -22.87
CA ALA A 250 -21.87 -2.12 -23.22
C ALA A 250 -21.28 -1.42 -21.97
N VAL A 251 -20.25 -0.62 -22.21
CA VAL A 251 -19.98 0.58 -21.42
C VAL A 251 -20.99 1.63 -21.87
N ALA A 252 -21.80 2.15 -20.95
CA ALA A 252 -22.30 3.53 -20.88
C ALA A 252 -23.67 3.62 -20.17
N ALA A 253 -23.71 4.42 -19.10
CA ALA A 253 -24.59 5.58 -18.94
C ALA A 253 -25.11 5.75 -17.50
N VAL A 254 -24.36 6.54 -16.72
CA VAL A 254 -24.96 7.49 -15.80
C VAL A 254 -25.13 8.79 -16.59
N ALA A 255 -26.37 9.16 -16.91
CA ALA A 255 -26.87 10.54 -17.08
C ALA A 255 -28.30 10.51 -17.64
N GLY A 256 -29.25 11.19 -16.98
CA GLY A 256 -30.55 11.47 -17.59
C GLY A 256 -31.71 11.70 -16.61
N VAL A 257 -31.64 12.77 -15.83
CA VAL A 257 -32.81 13.37 -15.18
C VAL A 257 -33.70 14.03 -16.25
N GLY A 258 -35.01 13.79 -16.23
CA GLY A 258 -36.00 14.84 -16.51
C GLY A 258 -37.12 14.60 -17.53
N HIS A 259 -38.34 14.73 -17.01
CA HIS A 259 -39.57 15.30 -17.59
C HIS A 259 -40.54 14.47 -18.46
N GLY A 260 -41.72 14.20 -17.89
CA GLY A 260 -42.97 14.84 -18.37
C GLY A 260 -44.04 13.95 -19.03
N GLY A 261 -45.25 13.96 -18.45
CA GLY A 261 -46.52 13.87 -19.18
C GLY A 261 -47.28 12.54 -19.09
N GLY A 262 -48.43 12.57 -18.39
CA GLY A 262 -49.42 11.50 -18.32
C GLY A 262 -50.30 11.66 -17.09
#